data_AF-A0A142XMH5-F1
#
_entry.id   AF-A0A142XMH5-F1
#
_cell.length_a   1.000
_cell.length_b   1.000
_cell.length_c   1.000
_cell.angle_alpha   90.00
_cell.angle_beta   90.00
_cell.angle_gamma   90.00
#
_symmetry.space_group_name_H-M   'P 1'
#
loop_
_entity.id
_entity.type
_entity.pdbx_description
1 polymer ?
#
loop_
_entity_poly.entity_id
_entity_poly.type
_entity_poly.pdbx_seq_one_letter_code
_entity_poly.pdbx_strand_id
1 'polypeptide(L)'
;MRFFTPELYIRFNSPNEDEADRAYQEWEKAAEQYAQHLKIFRDRTPSQIQRLAELSLHDCLVLSRVEQTQAGARHFSREFFREFHPALVVPFWYSVAIITVKDEGTIRSLIYCLWDNVRVRPQPEGWRFSKEGEHWLYDEIESVTDDRMGPWGAGYLHRILLSTGVELEIPFTTLFIHEFSLTKISEPSLG
;
A
#
# COMPACT_ATOMS: atom_id res chain seq x y z
N MET A 1 4.10 8.68 -6.97
CA MET A 1 5.09 7.58 -7.07
C MET A 1 6.40 8.12 -7.62
N ARG A 2 7.54 7.50 -7.30
CA ARG A 2 8.89 7.95 -7.66
C ARG A 2 9.47 7.18 -8.85
N PHE A 3 9.24 5.88 -8.92
CA PHE A 3 9.79 4.97 -9.93
C PHE A 3 8.71 4.64 -10.99
N PHE A 4 7.53 4.20 -10.57
CA PHE A 4 6.44 3.79 -11.45
C PHE A 4 5.34 4.85 -11.48
N THR A 5 5.55 5.94 -12.21
CA THR A 5 4.58 7.04 -12.26
C THR A 5 3.40 6.73 -13.19
N PRO A 6 2.22 7.34 -12.94
CA PRO A 6 1.07 7.21 -13.85
C PRO A 6 1.39 7.62 -15.30
N GLU A 7 2.21 8.66 -15.49
CA GLU A 7 2.61 9.16 -16.81
C GLU A 7 3.50 8.15 -17.54
N LEU A 8 4.43 7.52 -16.81
CA LEU A 8 5.25 6.45 -17.36
C LEU A 8 4.39 5.26 -17.78
N TYR A 9 3.38 4.89 -16.97
CA TYR A 9 2.44 3.83 -17.32
C TYR A 9 1.60 4.15 -18.56
N ILE A 10 1.11 5.39 -18.70
CA ILE A 10 0.40 5.84 -19.91
C ILE A 10 1.29 5.69 -21.15
N ARG A 11 2.53 6.18 -21.08
CA ARG A 11 3.49 6.15 -22.20
C ARG A 11 3.91 4.72 -22.55
N PHE A 12 4.12 3.88 -21.55
CA PHE A 12 4.45 2.46 -21.72
C PHE A 12 3.38 1.73 -22.53
N ASN A 13 2.11 2.11 -22.35
CA ASN A 13 1.00 1.55 -23.09
C ASN A 13 0.61 2.37 -24.34
N SER A 14 1.43 3.34 -24.79
CA SER A 14 1.13 4.22 -25.93
C SER A 14 0.84 3.40 -27.21
N PRO A 15 -0.10 3.83 -28.09
CA PRO A 15 -0.29 3.15 -29.37
C PRO A 15 0.81 3.55 -30.37
N ASN A 16 1.66 4.52 -30.03
CA ASN A 16 2.84 4.90 -30.80
C ASN A 16 4.01 4.02 -30.34
N GLU A 17 4.46 3.14 -31.24
CA GLU A 17 5.54 2.17 -31.01
C GLU A 17 6.83 2.83 -30.51
N ASP A 18 7.27 3.92 -31.16
CA ASP A 18 8.50 4.63 -30.76
C ASP A 18 8.41 5.20 -29.33
N GLU A 19 7.22 5.61 -28.91
CA GLU A 19 6.99 6.12 -27.55
C GLU A 19 6.94 4.99 -26.53
N ALA A 20 6.24 3.90 -26.86
CA ALA A 20 6.16 2.70 -26.03
C ALA A 20 7.55 2.10 -25.79
N ASP A 21 8.40 2.02 -26.82
CA ASP A 21 9.77 1.50 -26.72
C ASP A 21 10.65 2.35 -25.80
N ARG A 22 10.57 3.68 -25.91
CA ARG A 22 11.29 4.58 -24.99
C ARG A 22 10.79 4.43 -23.55
N ALA A 23 9.48 4.35 -23.37
CA ALA A 23 8.87 4.17 -22.07
C ALA A 23 9.20 2.79 -21.48
N TYR A 24 9.35 1.75 -22.30
CA TYR A 24 9.82 0.42 -21.88
C TYR A 24 11.23 0.49 -21.29
N GLN A 25 12.16 1.19 -21.94
CA GLN A 25 13.51 1.38 -21.42
C GLN A 25 13.53 2.18 -20.10
N GLU A 26 12.70 3.21 -20.01
CA GLU A 26 12.50 3.97 -18.76
C GLU A 26 11.91 3.08 -17.66
N TRP A 27 10.98 2.20 -18.00
CA TRP A 27 10.34 1.23 -17.12
C TRP A 27 11.34 0.24 -16.53
N GLU A 28 12.14 -0.40 -17.38
CA GLU A 28 13.19 -1.34 -16.94
C GLU A 28 14.19 -0.67 -16.01
N LYS A 29 14.61 0.56 -16.35
CA LYS A 29 15.48 1.35 -15.49
C LYS A 29 14.83 1.68 -14.14
N ALA A 30 13.54 2.02 -14.13
CA ALA A 30 12.79 2.27 -12.90
C ALA A 30 12.69 1.01 -12.02
N ALA A 31 12.47 -0.15 -12.64
CA ALA A 31 12.43 -1.44 -11.96
C ALA A 31 13.79 -1.80 -11.34
N GLU A 32 14.89 -1.63 -12.06
CA GLU A 32 16.24 -1.82 -11.53
C GLU A 32 16.53 -0.89 -10.34
N GLN A 33 16.18 0.39 -10.47
CA GLN A 33 16.38 1.38 -9.41
C GLN A 33 15.53 1.06 -8.17
N TYR A 34 14.28 0.63 -8.37
CA TYR A 34 13.41 0.24 -7.27
C TYR A 34 13.90 -1.04 -6.59
N ALA A 35 14.38 -2.03 -7.34
CA ALA A 35 14.98 -3.23 -6.77
C ALA A 35 16.23 -2.92 -5.92
N GLN A 36 17.07 -1.99 -6.38
CA GLN A 36 18.23 -1.51 -5.60
C GLN A 36 17.78 -0.78 -4.32
N HIS A 37 16.74 0.04 -4.42
CA HIS A 37 16.12 0.71 -3.27
C HIS A 37 15.59 -0.30 -2.25
N LEU A 38 14.82 -1.30 -2.69
CA LEU A 38 14.30 -2.36 -1.82
C LEU A 38 15.40 -3.16 -1.13
N LYS A 39 16.55 -3.38 -1.80
CA LYS A 39 17.70 -4.05 -1.18
C LYS A 39 18.25 -3.27 0.02
N ILE A 40 18.43 -1.96 -0.12
CA ILE A 40 18.90 -1.08 0.97
C ILE A 40 17.83 -0.99 2.07
N PHE A 41 16.57 -0.91 1.66
CA PHE A 41 15.42 -0.84 2.55
C PHE A 41 15.30 -2.10 3.42
N ARG A 42 15.47 -3.29 2.85
CA ARG A 42 15.29 -4.58 3.55
C ARG A 42 16.17 -4.70 4.80
N ASP A 43 17.42 -4.27 4.73
CA ASP A 43 18.39 -4.43 5.84
C ASP A 43 18.04 -3.59 7.09
N ARG A 44 17.14 -2.61 6.97
CA ARG A 44 16.82 -1.65 8.04
C ARG A 44 15.36 -1.70 8.49
N THR A 45 14.58 -2.61 7.93
CA THR A 45 13.14 -2.57 8.04
C THR A 45 12.59 -3.78 8.81
N PRO A 46 11.55 -3.65 9.65
CA PRO A 46 10.88 -4.78 10.29
C PRO A 46 10.33 -5.80 9.30
N SER A 47 10.27 -7.07 9.72
CA SER A 47 9.90 -8.20 8.87
C SER A 47 8.49 -8.08 8.27
N GLN A 48 7.54 -7.42 8.95
CA GLN A 48 6.19 -7.21 8.41
C GLN A 48 6.19 -6.32 7.17
N ILE A 49 7.06 -5.31 7.15
CA ILE A 49 7.14 -4.38 6.01
C ILE A 49 7.99 -5.00 4.90
N GLN A 50 9.02 -5.79 5.25
CA GLN A 50 9.74 -6.62 4.27
C GLN A 50 8.76 -7.56 3.56
N ARG A 51 7.89 -8.24 4.33
CA ARG A 51 6.85 -9.10 3.78
C ARG A 51 5.91 -8.34 2.85
N LEU A 52 5.50 -7.11 3.20
CA LEU A 52 4.70 -6.29 2.28
C LEU A 52 5.46 -6.02 0.96
N ALA A 53 6.73 -5.63 1.03
CA ALA A 53 7.56 -5.35 -0.14
C ALA A 53 7.82 -6.58 -1.03
N GLU A 54 7.67 -7.79 -0.48
CA GLU A 54 7.80 -9.06 -1.21
C GLU A 54 6.48 -9.55 -1.80
N LEU A 55 5.33 -8.95 -1.45
CA LEU A 55 4.04 -9.31 -2.02
C LEU A 55 3.92 -8.76 -3.44
N SER A 56 3.74 -9.66 -4.42
CA SER A 56 3.29 -9.28 -5.75
C SER A 56 1.78 -9.08 -5.73
N LEU A 57 1.33 -7.84 -5.56
CA LEU A 57 -0.09 -7.50 -5.58
C LEU A 57 -0.56 -6.96 -6.95
N HIS A 58 0.33 -6.94 -7.95
CA HIS A 58 -0.02 -6.56 -9.30
C HIS A 58 -1.17 -7.43 -9.82
N ASP A 59 -2.10 -6.81 -10.54
CA ASP A 59 -3.32 -7.41 -11.10
C ASP A 59 -4.35 -7.90 -10.06
N CYS A 60 -4.11 -7.70 -8.76
CA CYS A 60 -5.10 -8.02 -7.75
C CYS A 60 -6.33 -7.08 -7.87
N LEU A 61 -7.54 -7.65 -7.77
CA LEU A 61 -8.77 -6.87 -7.73
C LEU A 61 -8.94 -6.25 -6.34
N VAL A 62 -9.02 -4.93 -6.27
CA VAL A 62 -9.33 -4.19 -5.04
C VAL A 62 -10.82 -4.33 -4.73
N LEU A 63 -11.13 -5.04 -3.64
CA LEU A 63 -12.49 -5.27 -3.18
C LEU A 63 -12.99 -4.13 -2.28
N SER A 64 -12.12 -3.59 -1.43
CA SER A 64 -12.49 -2.49 -0.54
C SER A 64 -11.28 -1.67 -0.10
N ARG A 65 -11.53 -0.39 0.18
CA ARG A 65 -10.59 0.55 0.78
C ARG A 65 -11.33 1.34 1.86
N VAL A 66 -10.92 1.18 3.11
CA VAL A 66 -11.57 1.81 4.25
C VAL A 66 -10.53 2.53 5.08
N GLU A 67 -10.72 3.81 5.33
CA GLU A 67 -10.00 4.55 6.37
C GLU A 67 -10.93 4.74 7.56
N GLN A 68 -10.52 4.28 8.72
CA GLN A 68 -11.25 4.45 9.97
C GLN A 68 -10.41 5.23 10.96
N THR A 69 -10.81 6.47 11.20
CA THR A 69 -10.28 7.28 12.29
C THR A 69 -11.17 7.09 13.51
N GLN A 70 -10.60 6.56 14.59
CA GLN A 70 -11.26 6.64 15.89
C GLN A 70 -10.68 7.85 16.63
N ALA A 71 -11.54 8.83 16.89
CA ALA A 71 -11.25 9.83 17.91
C ALA A 71 -11.01 9.05 19.21
N GLY A 72 -9.77 9.09 19.72
CA GLY A 72 -9.41 8.30 20.88
C GLY A 72 -10.40 8.59 22.00
N ALA A 73 -10.98 7.51 22.53
CA ALA A 73 -11.79 7.59 23.72
C ALA A 73 -11.01 8.43 24.74
N ARG A 74 -11.60 9.51 25.24
CA ARG A 74 -11.15 10.24 26.44
C ARG A 74 -11.06 9.35 27.70
N HIS A 75 -11.17 8.03 27.55
CA HIS A 75 -11.33 7.02 28.59
C HIS A 75 -10.27 5.91 28.61
N PHE A 76 -9.30 5.87 27.69
CA PHE A 76 -8.07 5.15 28.00
C PHE A 76 -7.31 5.96 29.04
N SER A 77 -7.64 5.69 30.31
CA SER A 77 -7.10 6.41 31.44
C SER A 77 -5.59 6.32 31.40
N ARG A 78 -4.96 7.40 31.86
CA ARG A 78 -3.53 7.53 32.18
C ARG A 78 -2.97 6.34 33.00
N GLU A 79 -3.84 5.51 33.56
CA GLU A 79 -3.52 4.30 34.33
C GLU A 79 -3.18 3.09 33.43
N PHE A 80 -3.89 2.89 32.30
CA PHE A 80 -3.65 1.75 31.40
C PHE A 80 -2.26 1.79 30.76
N PHE A 81 -1.77 3.01 30.45
CA PHE A 81 -0.44 3.22 29.88
C PHE A 81 0.68 3.32 30.95
N ARG A 82 0.33 3.39 32.23
CA ARG A 82 1.30 3.54 33.32
C ARG A 82 2.10 2.26 33.57
N GLU A 83 1.51 1.09 33.28
CA GLU A 83 2.19 -0.21 33.36
C GLU A 83 3.05 -0.52 32.13
N PHE A 84 2.75 0.05 30.95
CA PHE A 84 3.40 -0.34 29.70
C PHE A 84 4.66 0.46 29.32
N HIS A 85 4.82 1.72 29.74
CA HIS A 85 6.09 2.46 29.88
C HIS A 85 5.75 3.95 30.12
N PRO A 86 6.41 4.67 31.06
CA PRO A 86 6.14 6.08 31.33
C PRO A 86 6.50 7.04 30.18
N ALA A 87 7.07 6.53 29.08
CA ALA A 87 7.43 7.31 27.91
C ALA A 87 6.32 7.29 26.83
N LEU A 88 5.47 6.26 26.75
CA LEU A 88 4.51 6.08 25.65
C LEU A 88 3.31 7.04 25.76
N VAL A 89 3.50 8.28 25.32
CA VAL A 89 2.40 9.16 24.93
C VAL A 89 1.91 8.66 23.58
N VAL A 90 1.03 7.67 23.60
CA VAL A 90 0.32 7.26 22.37
C VAL A 90 -0.54 8.46 21.95
N PRO A 91 -0.51 8.88 20.68
CA PRO A 91 -1.37 9.97 20.23
C PRO A 91 -2.84 9.66 20.58
N PHE A 92 -3.58 10.70 20.91
CA PHE A 92 -4.98 10.70 21.36
C PHE A 92 -5.98 10.20 20.29
N TRP A 93 -5.50 9.54 19.25
CA TRP A 93 -6.25 8.98 18.14
C TRP A 93 -5.43 7.83 17.55
N TYR A 94 -6.14 6.83 17.02
CA TYR A 94 -5.55 5.87 16.11
C TYR A 94 -6.40 5.87 14.84
N SER A 95 -5.72 5.96 13.71
CA SER A 95 -6.33 5.79 12.39
C SER A 95 -5.80 4.50 11.79
N VAL A 96 -6.68 3.75 11.15
CA VAL A 96 -6.32 2.56 10.38
C VAL A 96 -6.79 2.72 8.96
N ALA A 97 -5.98 2.27 8.00
CA ALA A 97 -6.45 2.02 6.65
C ALA A 97 -6.50 0.51 6.42
N ILE A 98 -7.55 0.03 5.76
CA ILE A 98 -7.70 -1.37 5.36
C ILE A 98 -7.88 -1.39 3.85
N ILE A 99 -6.99 -2.11 3.16
CA ILE A 99 -7.15 -2.42 1.75
C ILE A 99 -7.32 -3.92 1.62
N THR A 100 -8.47 -4.34 1.08
CA THR A 100 -8.76 -5.74 0.80
C THR A 100 -8.66 -5.98 -0.69
N VAL A 101 -7.84 -6.95 -1.07
CA VAL A 101 -7.61 -7.35 -2.46
C VAL A 101 -7.93 -8.83 -2.64
N LYS A 102 -8.24 -9.20 -3.88
CA LYS A 102 -8.49 -10.58 -4.30
C LYS A 102 -7.56 -10.96 -5.44
N ASP A 103 -7.00 -12.15 -5.34
CA ASP A 103 -6.05 -12.73 -6.28
C ASP A 103 -6.23 -14.24 -6.34
N GLU A 104 -6.37 -14.84 -7.52
CA GLU A 104 -6.40 -16.29 -7.77
C GLU A 104 -7.03 -17.17 -6.65
N GLY A 105 -8.23 -16.81 -6.17
CA GLY A 105 -8.93 -17.58 -5.13
C GLY A 105 -8.48 -17.30 -3.70
N THR A 106 -7.72 -16.25 -3.47
CA THR A 106 -7.26 -15.75 -2.18
C THR A 106 -7.76 -14.33 -1.97
N ILE A 107 -8.13 -14.00 -0.73
CA ILE A 107 -8.43 -12.63 -0.28
C ILE A 107 -7.36 -12.22 0.72
N ARG A 108 -6.73 -11.07 0.49
CA ARG A 108 -5.74 -10.48 1.40
C ARG A 108 -6.27 -9.15 1.92
N SER A 109 -6.15 -8.91 3.21
CA SER A 109 -6.43 -7.62 3.85
C SER A 109 -5.15 -7.04 4.43
N LEU A 110 -4.77 -5.86 3.94
CA LEU A 110 -3.65 -5.07 4.41
C LEU A 110 -4.19 -4.03 5.38
N ILE A 111 -3.84 -4.17 6.66
CA ILE A 111 -4.34 -3.31 7.75
C ILE A 111 -3.18 -2.44 8.23
N TYR A 112 -3.21 -1.17 7.87
CA TYR A 112 -2.17 -0.18 8.17
C TYR A 112 -2.50 0.58 9.45
N CYS A 113 -1.54 0.66 10.38
CA CYS A 113 -1.59 1.59 11.50
C CYS A 113 -1.02 2.94 11.06
N LEU A 114 -1.86 3.95 10.94
CA LEU A 114 -1.50 5.21 10.30
C LEU A 114 -0.87 6.21 11.28
N TRP A 115 0.09 7.00 10.79
CA TRP A 115 0.62 8.19 11.50
C TRP A 115 0.14 9.52 10.91
N ASP A 116 -0.52 9.48 9.75
CA ASP A 116 -1.23 10.60 9.11
C ASP A 116 -2.39 10.01 8.27
N ASN A 117 -3.17 10.85 7.58
CA ASN A 117 -4.32 10.41 6.79
C ASN A 117 -3.88 9.82 5.45
N VAL A 118 -4.69 8.92 4.89
CA VAL A 118 -4.46 8.43 3.52
C VAL A 118 -4.71 9.58 2.55
N ARG A 119 -3.76 9.82 1.66
CA ARG A 119 -3.88 10.84 0.61
C ARG A 119 -4.24 10.16 -0.69
N VAL A 120 -5.23 10.70 -1.38
CA VAL A 120 -5.71 10.21 -2.67
C VAL A 120 -5.38 11.25 -3.72
N ARG A 121 -4.52 10.89 -4.68
CA ARG A 121 -4.24 11.72 -5.85
C ARG A 121 -5.15 11.27 -7.00
N PRO A 122 -5.89 12.18 -7.62
CA PRO A 122 -6.79 11.82 -8.71
C PRO A 122 -6.00 11.35 -9.94
N GLN A 123 -6.68 10.61 -10.82
CA GLN A 123 -6.10 10.18 -12.09
C GLN A 123 -5.58 11.36 -12.93
N PRO A 124 -4.44 11.21 -13.63
CA PRO A 124 -3.94 12.23 -14.53
C PRO A 124 -4.87 12.40 -15.75
N GLU A 125 -4.69 13.51 -16.46
CA GLU A 125 -5.35 13.75 -17.75
C GLU A 125 -4.93 12.68 -18.76
N GLY A 126 -5.87 12.23 -19.61
CA GLY A 126 -5.60 11.22 -20.63
C GLY A 126 -5.57 9.77 -20.14
N TRP A 127 -5.92 9.49 -18.87
CA TRP A 127 -6.04 8.12 -18.38
C TRP A 127 -7.17 7.35 -19.10
N ARG A 128 -6.79 6.30 -19.84
CA ARG A 128 -7.66 5.59 -20.80
C ARG A 128 -7.87 4.11 -20.49
N PHE A 129 -7.40 3.64 -19.35
CA PHE A 129 -7.50 2.24 -18.96
C PHE A 129 -8.89 1.92 -18.36
N SER A 130 -9.28 0.65 -18.42
CA SER A 130 -10.61 0.20 -18.01
C SER A 130 -10.88 0.52 -16.53
N LYS A 131 -12.12 0.93 -16.26
CA LYS A 131 -12.65 1.15 -14.91
C LYS A 131 -13.49 -0.03 -14.42
N GLU A 132 -13.56 -1.11 -15.20
CA GLU A 132 -14.26 -2.34 -14.81
C GLU A 132 -13.46 -3.06 -13.73
N GLY A 133 -13.79 -2.74 -12.47
CA GLY A 133 -13.02 -3.20 -11.32
C GLY A 133 -11.73 -2.38 -11.13
N GLU A 134 -11.49 -1.97 -9.90
CA GLU A 134 -10.25 -1.30 -9.52
C GLU A 134 -9.18 -2.37 -9.27
N HIS A 135 -8.12 -2.39 -10.06
CA HIS A 135 -7.01 -3.35 -9.91
C HIS A 135 -5.78 -2.63 -9.37
N TRP A 136 -4.97 -3.35 -8.62
CA TRP A 136 -3.67 -2.89 -8.14
C TRP A 136 -2.65 -3.03 -9.27
N LEU A 137 -2.12 -1.91 -9.78
CA LEU A 137 -1.14 -1.97 -10.87
C LEU A 137 0.27 -2.10 -10.32
N TYR A 138 0.70 -1.11 -9.54
CA TYR A 138 2.06 -1.02 -9.02
C TYR A 138 2.07 -0.36 -7.65
N ASP A 139 3.08 -0.67 -6.86
CA ASP A 139 3.31 -0.03 -5.58
C ASP A 139 4.78 0.24 -5.27
N GLU A 140 4.98 1.19 -4.37
CA GLU A 140 6.28 1.61 -3.86
C GLU A 140 6.24 1.78 -2.36
N ILE A 141 7.26 1.24 -1.68
CA ILE A 141 7.44 1.42 -0.24
C ILE A 141 8.74 2.17 0.02
N GLU A 142 8.66 3.18 0.88
CA GLU A 142 9.83 3.91 1.35
C GLU A 142 9.77 4.15 2.86
N SER A 143 10.95 4.27 3.47
CA SER A 143 11.07 4.81 4.81
C SER A 143 11.05 6.34 4.74
N VAL A 144 10.31 6.94 5.67
CA VAL A 144 10.22 8.39 5.80
C VAL A 144 10.73 8.77 7.17
N THR A 145 11.68 9.70 7.20
CA THR A 145 12.07 10.40 8.42
C THR A 145 11.18 11.63 8.52
N ASP A 146 10.13 11.57 9.35
CA ASP A 146 9.30 12.74 9.67
C ASP A 146 9.59 13.14 11.13
N ASP A 147 10.07 14.37 11.32
CA ASP A 147 10.37 14.93 12.64
C ASP A 147 9.15 14.90 13.57
N ARG A 148 7.93 14.86 13.02
CA ARG A 148 6.67 14.74 13.78
C ARG A 148 6.50 13.38 14.46
N MET A 149 7.21 12.34 14.00
CA MET A 149 7.21 11.03 14.66
C MET A 149 8.09 11.01 15.91
N GLY A 150 8.88 12.06 16.15
CA GLY A 150 9.70 12.21 17.34
C GLY A 150 10.64 11.00 17.56
N PRO A 151 10.94 10.61 18.81
CA PRO A 151 11.78 9.45 19.10
C PRO A 151 11.10 8.09 18.82
N TRP A 152 9.86 8.08 18.31
CA TRP A 152 8.96 6.92 18.33
C TRP A 152 9.09 5.96 17.14
N GLY A 153 9.99 6.24 16.20
CA GLY A 153 10.42 5.26 15.18
C GLY A 153 10.30 5.75 13.74
N ALA A 154 10.85 4.94 12.84
CA ALA A 154 10.78 5.17 11.40
C ALA A 154 9.33 5.08 10.91
N GLY A 155 8.90 6.08 10.15
CA GLY A 155 7.66 6.02 9.38
C GLY A 155 7.89 5.33 8.05
N TYR A 156 6.81 4.81 7.49
CA TYR A 156 6.80 4.27 6.14
C TYR A 156 5.72 4.95 5.33
N LEU A 157 5.93 4.95 4.03
CA LEU A 157 4.96 5.41 3.06
C LEU A 157 4.80 4.34 1.99
N HIS A 158 3.57 3.90 1.81
CA HIS A 158 3.20 2.97 0.76
C HIS A 158 2.39 3.72 -0.28
N ARG A 159 2.88 3.75 -1.52
CA ARG A 159 2.18 4.36 -2.65
C ARG A 159 1.67 3.27 -3.57
N ILE A 160 0.43 3.40 -4.02
CA ILE A 160 -0.22 2.38 -4.85
C ILE A 160 -0.87 3.08 -6.04
N LEU A 161 -0.52 2.67 -7.25
CA LEU A 161 -1.20 3.05 -8.48
C LEU A 161 -2.30 2.03 -8.80
N LEU A 162 -3.52 2.52 -8.96
CA LEU A 162 -4.69 1.70 -9.30
C LEU A 162 -5.00 1.80 -10.79
N SER A 163 -5.71 0.81 -11.34
CA SER A 163 -6.15 0.78 -12.74
C SER A 163 -7.06 1.95 -13.12
N THR A 164 -7.67 2.59 -12.13
CA THR A 164 -8.45 3.84 -12.29
C THR A 164 -7.57 5.06 -12.54
N GLY A 165 -6.25 4.95 -12.39
CA GLY A 165 -5.27 6.03 -12.45
C GLY A 165 -5.09 6.76 -11.13
N VAL A 166 -5.91 6.42 -10.12
CA VAL A 166 -5.79 6.96 -8.77
C VAL A 166 -4.50 6.45 -8.12
N GLU A 167 -3.75 7.37 -7.52
CA GLU A 167 -2.61 7.03 -6.66
C GLU A 167 -3.03 7.19 -5.20
N LEU A 168 -2.86 6.14 -4.41
CA LEU A 168 -2.96 6.18 -2.96
C LEU A 168 -1.60 6.44 -2.36
N GLU A 169 -1.53 7.28 -1.34
CA GLU A 169 -0.35 7.49 -0.52
C GLU A 169 -0.74 7.24 0.94
N ILE A 170 -0.22 6.15 1.51
CA ILE A 170 -0.62 5.61 2.81
C ILE A 170 0.54 5.78 3.80
N PRO A 171 0.47 6.77 4.70
CA PRO A 171 1.48 6.96 5.75
C PRO A 171 1.22 6.03 6.94
N PHE A 172 2.12 5.08 7.20
CA PHE A 172 1.93 4.07 8.26
C PHE A 172 3.19 3.78 9.08
N THR A 173 3.01 3.30 10.31
CA THR A 173 4.08 2.91 11.25
C THR A 173 4.33 1.41 11.24
N THR A 174 3.25 0.65 11.09
CA THR A 174 3.25 -0.81 11.01
C THR A 174 2.04 -1.29 10.21
N LEU A 175 2.04 -2.55 9.81
CA LEU A 175 0.92 -3.16 9.11
C LEU A 175 0.76 -4.64 9.45
N PHE A 176 -0.46 -5.12 9.26
CA PHE A 176 -0.81 -6.53 9.37
C PHE A 176 -1.34 -7.02 8.03
N ILE A 177 -0.89 -8.22 7.63
CA ILE A 177 -1.36 -8.89 6.42
C ILE A 177 -2.19 -10.09 6.87
N HIS A 178 -3.49 -10.06 6.60
CA HIS A 178 -4.38 -11.20 6.83
C HIS A 178 -4.74 -11.84 5.49
N GLU A 179 -4.66 -13.17 5.42
CA GLU A 179 -4.96 -13.95 4.21
C GLU A 179 -6.08 -14.95 4.46
N PHE A 180 -6.97 -15.10 3.48
CA PHE A 180 -8.06 -16.07 3.48
C PHE A 180 -8.11 -16.80 2.14
N SER A 181 -8.05 -18.13 2.16
CA SER A 181 -8.26 -18.94 0.96
C SER A 181 -9.75 -19.15 0.71
N LEU A 182 -10.21 -18.89 -0.51
CA LEU A 182 -11.55 -19.22 -0.97
C LEU A 182 -11.55 -20.69 -1.40
N THR A 183 -11.77 -21.61 -0.45
CA THR A 183 -12.01 -23.01 -0.81
C THR A 183 -13.26 -23.07 -1.67
N LYS A 184 -13.14 -23.52 -2.93
CA LYS A 184 -14.31 -23.85 -3.74
C LYS A 184 -15.09 -24.91 -2.97
N ILE A 185 -16.29 -24.55 -2.51
CA ILE A 185 -17.24 -25.55 -2.03
C ILE A 185 -17.55 -26.40 -3.26
N SER A 186 -16.95 -27.59 -3.35
CA SER A 186 -17.25 -28.55 -4.39
C SER A 186 -18.75 -28.84 -4.30
N GLU A 187 -19.50 -28.51 -5.34
CA GLU A 187 -20.92 -28.85 -5.40
C GLU A 187 -21.04 -30.36 -5.19
N PRO A 188 -21.90 -30.81 -4.26
CA PRO A 188 -22.09 -32.23 -4.05
C PRO A 188 -22.53 -32.85 -5.38
N SER A 189 -21.81 -33.85 -5.84
CA SER A 189 -22.18 -34.63 -7.02
C SER A 189 -23.56 -35.21 -6.77
N LEU A 190 -24.58 -34.65 -7.42
CA LEU A 190 -25.92 -35.23 -7.47
C LEU A 190 -25.81 -36.55 -8.24
N GLY A 191 -25.69 -37.65 -7.50
CA GLY A 191 -25.77 -39.02 -8.01
C GLY A 191 -27.20 -39.54 -8.01
#